data_AF-K1THP9-F1
#
_entry.id   AF-K1THP9-F1
#
_cell.length_a   1.000
_cell.length_b   1.000
_cell.length_c   1.000
_cell.angle_alpha   90.00
_cell.angle_beta   90.00
_cell.angle_gamma   90.00
#
_symmetry.space_group_name_H-M   'P 1'
#
loop_
_entity.id
_entity.type
_entity.pdbx_description
1 polymer ?
#
loop_
_entity_poly.entity_id
_entity_poly.type
_entity_poly.pdbx_seq_one_letter_code
_entity_poly.pdbx_strand_id
1 'polypeptide(L)'
;MDDVFNNENESFMQETRLLSNDYSVNLPTRFYYKKKWNPGWINVVNPFRATIVLGTPGSGKSYAVVNQFIKQQIEKGYSMYIYDFKFPDLSEIAYNHLLNHQKGYKV
;
A
#
# COMPACT_ATOMS: atom_id res chain seq x y z
N MET A 1 -5.77 -27.84 21.80
CA MET A 1 -7.12 -27.25 21.95
C MET A 1 -7.09 -25.71 21.91
N ASP A 2 -5.93 -25.06 22.10
CA ASP A 2 -5.84 -23.59 22.20
C ASP A 2 -5.68 -22.83 20.86
N ASP A 3 -5.50 -23.52 19.73
CA ASP A 3 -5.39 -22.91 18.40
C ASP A 3 -6.25 -23.69 17.38
N VAL A 4 -7.55 -23.39 17.37
CA VAL A 4 -8.55 -24.09 16.54
C VAL A 4 -8.35 -23.80 15.05
N PHE A 5 -7.73 -22.67 14.71
CA PHE A 5 -7.52 -22.20 13.35
C PHE A 5 -6.10 -22.43 12.84
N ASN A 6 -5.26 -23.16 13.58
CA ASN A 6 -3.88 -23.45 13.18
C ASN A 6 -3.04 -22.17 12.91
N ASN A 7 -3.42 -21.05 13.52
CA ASN A 7 -2.83 -19.73 13.29
C ASN A 7 -1.32 -19.73 13.56
N GLU A 8 -0.85 -20.47 14.57
CA GLU A 8 0.57 -20.49 14.91
C GLU A 8 1.39 -21.27 13.86
N ASN A 9 0.88 -22.41 13.36
CA ASN A 9 1.60 -23.20 12.35
C ASN A 9 1.51 -22.60 10.94
N GLU A 10 0.49 -21.77 10.68
CA GLU A 10 0.36 -20.99 9.44
C GLU A 10 1.05 -19.62 9.51
N SER A 11 1.61 -19.28 10.68
CA SER A 11 2.37 -18.05 10.87
C SER A 11 3.83 -18.18 10.46
N PHE A 12 4.39 -17.07 9.97
CA PHE A 12 5.80 -16.95 9.67
C PHE A 12 6.27 -15.51 9.88
N MET A 13 7.59 -15.36 10.06
CA MET A 13 8.20 -14.04 10.17
C MET A 13 8.05 -13.26 8.86
N GLN A 14 7.40 -12.10 8.91
CA GLN A 14 7.31 -11.17 7.79
C GLN A 14 8.37 -10.07 7.91
N GLU A 15 8.58 -9.28 6.86
CA GLU A 15 9.52 -8.15 6.88
C GLU A 15 9.04 -7.07 7.85
N THR A 16 9.91 -6.69 8.78
CA THR A 16 9.62 -5.70 9.83
C THR A 16 10.30 -4.36 9.57
N ARG A 17 11.25 -4.29 8.63
CA ARG A 17 11.95 -3.06 8.28
C ARG A 17 11.17 -2.30 7.22
N LEU A 18 11.04 -0.99 7.43
CA LEU A 18 10.61 -0.06 6.39
C LEU A 18 11.77 0.16 5.43
N LEU A 19 11.66 -0.35 4.20
CA LEU A 19 12.67 -0.19 3.16
C LEU A 19 12.19 0.86 2.17
N SER A 20 12.43 2.14 2.48
CA SER A 20 12.04 3.27 1.63
C SER A 20 13.16 3.69 0.69
N ASN A 21 12.78 4.12 -0.51
CA ASN A 21 13.65 4.77 -1.50
C ASN A 21 12.82 5.72 -2.38
N ASP A 22 13.45 6.36 -3.36
CA ASP A 22 12.79 7.33 -4.28
C ASP A 22 11.70 6.71 -5.18
N TYR A 23 11.58 5.39 -5.20
CA TYR A 23 10.65 4.63 -6.05
C TYR A 23 9.62 3.82 -5.25
N SER A 24 9.92 3.51 -4.00
CA SER A 24 9.21 2.48 -3.24
C SER A 24 7.75 2.83 -2.99
N VAL A 25 6.91 1.82 -2.77
CA VAL A 25 5.64 2.01 -2.07
C VAL A 25 5.62 1.08 -0.87
N ASN A 26 5.37 1.65 0.30
CA ASN A 26 5.48 0.94 1.57
C ASN A 26 4.10 0.85 2.23
N LEU A 27 3.60 -0.37 2.43
CA LEU A 27 2.29 -0.63 3.03
C LEU A 27 2.47 -1.17 4.45
N PRO A 28 1.91 -0.52 5.48
CA PRO A 28 1.98 -1.03 6.83
C PRO A 28 1.11 -2.29 6.96
N THR A 29 1.63 -3.31 7.64
CA THR A 29 0.91 -4.56 7.91
C THR A 29 0.97 -4.94 9.38
N ARG A 30 0.15 -5.92 9.75
CA ARG A 30 0.19 -6.57 11.06
C ARG A 30 0.14 -8.08 10.83
N PHE A 31 1.06 -8.82 11.43
CA PHE A 31 1.11 -10.27 11.27
C PHE A 31 1.25 -10.97 12.63
N TYR A 32 0.70 -12.18 12.72
CA TYR A 32 0.86 -13.03 13.90
C TYR A 32 2.12 -13.87 13.74
N TYR A 33 2.95 -13.98 14.77
CA TYR A 33 4.12 -14.86 14.80
C TYR A 33 4.60 -15.05 16.25
N LYS A 34 4.95 -16.29 16.65
CA LYS A 34 5.39 -16.64 18.01
C LYS A 34 4.41 -16.18 19.08
N LYS A 35 3.13 -16.51 18.89
CA LYS A 35 2.01 -16.15 19.75
C LYS A 35 1.80 -14.65 20.00
N LYS A 36 2.33 -13.79 19.12
CA LYS A 36 2.22 -12.32 19.25
C LYS A 36 1.89 -11.69 17.92
N TRP A 37 1.17 -10.57 17.99
CA TRP A 37 0.99 -9.69 16.84
C TRP A 37 2.18 -8.74 16.72
N ASN A 38 2.73 -8.62 15.52
CA ASN A 38 3.87 -7.80 15.20
C ASN A 38 3.52 -6.80 14.10
N PRO A 39 4.04 -5.56 14.15
CA PRO A 39 3.99 -4.65 13.01
C PRO A 39 4.91 -5.16 11.90
N GLY A 40 4.52 -4.94 10.65
CA GLY A 40 5.29 -5.33 9.47
C GLY A 40 5.14 -4.35 8.32
N TRP A 41 5.85 -4.63 7.25
CA TRP A 41 5.84 -3.83 6.03
C TRP A 41 5.80 -4.72 4.79
N ILE A 42 4.93 -4.39 3.85
CA ILE A 42 5.07 -4.80 2.46
C ILE A 42 5.81 -3.67 1.74
N ASN A 43 7.04 -3.94 1.32
CA ASN A 43 7.90 -2.98 0.62
C ASN A 43 7.93 -3.30 -0.87
N VAL A 44 7.19 -2.55 -1.69
CA VAL A 44 7.31 -2.58 -3.15
C VAL A 44 8.48 -1.68 -3.54
N VAL A 45 9.71 -2.19 -3.43
CA VAL A 45 10.94 -1.39 -3.57
C VAL A 45 11.23 -0.89 -4.98
N ASN A 46 10.63 -1.53 -6.00
CA ASN A 46 10.75 -1.14 -7.41
C ASN A 46 9.42 -1.42 -8.15
N PRO A 47 8.52 -0.43 -8.29
CA PRO A 47 7.22 -0.62 -8.93
C PRO A 47 7.26 -0.53 -10.47
N PHE A 48 8.42 -0.28 -11.10
CA PHE A 48 8.52 -0.04 -12.55
C PHE A 48 8.27 -1.27 -13.42
N ARG A 49 8.31 -2.48 -12.86
CA ARG A 49 8.05 -3.74 -13.60
C ARG A 49 6.56 -4.13 -13.62
N ALA A 50 5.69 -3.12 -13.59
CA ALA A 50 4.27 -3.23 -13.30
C ALA A 50 3.97 -3.75 -11.87
N THR A 51 2.88 -3.23 -11.31
CA THR A 51 2.30 -3.73 -10.06
C THR A 51 0.83 -4.02 -10.32
N ILE A 52 0.36 -5.21 -9.94
CA ILE A 52 -1.03 -5.64 -10.18
C ILE A 52 -1.66 -5.98 -8.83
N VAL A 53 -2.86 -5.46 -8.61
CA VAL A 53 -3.68 -5.78 -7.43
C VAL A 53 -4.95 -6.46 -7.90
N LEU A 54 -5.10 -7.74 -7.58
CA LEU A 54 -6.23 -8.57 -7.98
C LEU A 54 -7.23 -8.74 -6.83
N GLY A 55 -8.51 -8.85 -7.17
CA GLY A 55 -9.56 -9.20 -6.20
C GLY A 55 -10.94 -8.78 -6.65
N THR A 56 -11.97 -9.33 -6.01
CA THR A 56 -13.38 -9.10 -6.34
C THR A 56 -13.86 -7.68 -5.99
N PRO A 57 -14.92 -7.16 -6.62
CA PRO A 57 -15.54 -5.90 -6.21
C PRO A 57 -15.86 -5.89 -4.70
N GLY A 58 -15.61 -4.78 -4.02
CA GLY A 58 -15.85 -4.63 -2.57
C GLY A 58 -14.76 -5.16 -1.64
N SER A 59 -13.70 -5.80 -2.15
CA SER A 59 -12.63 -6.40 -1.32
C SER A 59 -11.63 -5.41 -0.68
N GLY A 60 -11.89 -4.10 -0.73
CA GLY A 60 -11.05 -3.08 -0.08
C GLY A 60 -9.73 -2.72 -0.78
N LYS A 61 -9.48 -3.19 -2.01
CA LYS A 61 -8.21 -2.94 -2.75
C LYS A 61 -7.84 -1.46 -2.87
N SER A 62 -8.83 -0.61 -3.17
CA SER A 62 -8.60 0.83 -3.34
C SER A 62 -8.04 1.44 -2.05
N TYR A 63 -8.72 1.17 -0.93
CA TYR A 63 -8.33 1.68 0.37
C TYR A 63 -6.98 1.11 0.85
N ALA A 64 -6.80 -0.19 0.77
CA ALA A 64 -5.65 -0.88 1.34
C ALA A 64 -4.36 -0.71 0.51
N VAL A 65 -4.47 -0.57 -0.81
CA VAL A 65 -3.31 -0.58 -1.71
C VAL A 65 -3.27 0.64 -2.63
N VAL A 66 -4.30 0.86 -3.44
CA VAL A 66 -4.25 1.89 -4.51
C VAL A 66 -4.08 3.30 -3.93
N ASN A 67 -4.78 3.62 -2.85
CA ASN A 67 -4.68 4.92 -2.18
C ASN A 67 -3.27 5.18 -1.66
N GLN A 68 -2.57 4.15 -1.18
CA GLN A 68 -1.19 4.27 -0.72
C GLN A 68 -0.23 4.53 -1.88
N PHE A 69 -0.44 3.85 -3.02
CA PHE A 69 0.30 4.14 -4.24
C PHE A 69 0.10 5.59 -4.67
N ILE A 70 -1.15 6.06 -4.79
CA ILE A 70 -1.46 7.43 -5.19
C ILE A 70 -0.73 8.44 -4.28
N LYS A 71 -0.90 8.31 -2.96
CA LYS A 71 -0.35 9.27 -1.99
C LYS A 71 1.17 9.31 -2.03
N GLN A 72 1.83 8.16 -1.96
CA GLN A 72 3.29 8.09 -1.91
C GLN A 72 3.93 8.50 -3.24
N GLN A 73 3.28 8.23 -4.37
CA GLN A 73 3.76 8.66 -5.69
C GLN A 73 3.66 10.18 -5.85
N ILE A 74 2.57 10.79 -5.36
CA ILE A 74 2.43 12.26 -5.32
C ILE A 74 3.50 12.90 -4.44
N GLU A 75 3.71 12.38 -3.23
CA GLU A 75 4.75 12.87 -2.31
C GLU A 75 6.15 12.83 -2.92
N LYS A 76 6.39 11.86 -3.80
CA LYS A 76 7.64 11.68 -4.55
C LYS A 76 7.71 12.45 -5.86
N GLY A 77 6.66 13.21 -6.22
CA GLY A 77 6.65 14.04 -7.41
C GLY A 77 6.43 13.29 -8.72
N TYR A 78 5.91 12.06 -8.69
CA TYR A 78 5.58 11.33 -9.92
C TYR A 78 4.28 11.83 -10.55
N SER A 79 4.25 11.82 -11.88
CA SER A 79 3.02 11.92 -12.66
C SER A 79 2.27 10.59 -12.65
N MET A 80 0.94 10.62 -12.63
CA MET A 80 0.11 9.42 -12.69
C MET A 80 -1.04 9.60 -13.67
N TYR A 81 -1.40 8.51 -14.35
CA TYR A 81 -2.66 8.38 -15.05
C TYR A 81 -3.65 7.65 -14.12
N ILE A 82 -4.73 8.33 -13.75
CA ILE A 82 -5.78 7.79 -12.88
C ILE A 82 -7.04 7.64 -13.72
N TYR A 83 -7.60 6.42 -13.72
CA TYR A 83 -8.81 6.09 -14.45
C TYR A 83 -9.87 5.58 -13.47
N ASP A 84 -10.92 6.37 -13.30
CA ASP A 84 -12.09 6.05 -12.51
C ASP A 84 -13.23 5.56 -13.42
N PHE A 85 -13.70 4.34 -13.21
CA PHE A 85 -14.72 3.75 -14.09
C PHE A 85 -16.16 4.18 -13.75
N LYS A 86 -16.52 4.21 -12.45
CA LYS A 86 -17.89 4.48 -12.00
C LYS A 86 -18.03 5.81 -11.25
N PHE A 87 -17.12 6.06 -10.31
CA PHE A 87 -17.15 7.21 -9.40
C PHE A 87 -15.73 7.77 -9.28
N PRO A 88 -15.56 9.08 -9.06
CA PRO A 88 -14.27 9.75 -9.09
C PRO A 88 -13.43 9.58 -7.81
N ASP A 89 -13.62 8.49 -7.05
CA ASP A 89 -13.03 8.33 -5.71
C ASP A 89 -11.49 8.44 -5.73
N LEU A 90 -10.82 7.82 -6.71
CA LEU A 90 -9.37 7.87 -6.80
C LEU A 90 -8.88 9.25 -7.22
N SER A 91 -9.59 9.88 -8.15
CA SER A 91 -9.31 11.25 -8.62
C SER A 91 -9.44 12.26 -7.49
N GLU A 92 -10.48 12.17 -6.66
CA GLU A 92 -10.67 13.05 -5.50
C GLU A 92 -9.54 12.88 -4.48
N ILE A 93 -9.14 11.64 -4.18
CA ILE A 93 -8.02 11.36 -3.29
C ILE A 93 -6.73 11.95 -3.84
N ALA A 94 -6.46 11.75 -5.13
CA ALA A 94 -5.25 12.26 -5.77
C ALA A 94 -5.21 13.79 -5.76
N TYR A 95 -6.31 14.44 -6.16
CA TYR A 95 -6.41 15.89 -6.20
C TYR A 95 -6.20 16.51 -4.82
N ASN A 96 -6.94 16.03 -3.81
CA ASN A 96 -6.84 16.55 -2.46
C ASN A 96 -5.45 16.30 -1.84
N HIS A 97 -4.83 15.16 -2.12
CA HIS A 97 -3.48 14.90 -1.65
C HIS A 97 -2.45 15.77 -2.36
N LEU A 98 -2.59 15.97 -3.67
CA LEU A 98 -1.71 16.82 -4.48
C LEU A 98 -1.71 18.27 -4.01
N LEU A 99 -2.87 18.86 -3.68
CA LEU A 99 -2.97 20.23 -3.16
C LEU A 99 -2.04 20.49 -1.96
N ASN A 100 -1.79 19.47 -1.15
CA ASN A 100 -0.95 19.57 0.05
C ASN A 100 0.52 19.18 -0.20
N HIS A 101 0.85 18.57 -1.34
CA HIS A 101 2.16 17.98 -1.63
C HIS A 101 2.79 18.50 -2.94
N GLN A 102 2.34 19.65 -3.44
CA GLN A 102 2.89 20.27 -4.66
C GLN A 102 4.41 20.52 -4.60
N LYS A 103 4.98 20.67 -3.39
CA LYS A 103 6.43 20.83 -3.17
C LYS A 103 7.26 19.65 -3.67
N GLY A 104 6.67 18.46 -3.81
CA GLY A 104 7.35 17.28 -4.36
C GLY A 104 7.70 17.41 -5.86
N TYR A 105 7.02 18.31 -6.57
CA TYR A 105 7.21 18.54 -8.00
C TYR A 105 8.18 19.71 -8.21
N LYS A 106 9.42 19.39 -8.58
CA LYS A 106 10.42 20.40 -8.95
C LYS A 106 10.25 20.74 -10.43
N VAL A 107 10.07 22.02 -10.73
CA VAL A 107 10.04 22.57 -12.10
C VAL A 107 11.46 22.68 -12.64
#